data_AF-A0A7C8KG84-F1
#
_entry.id   AF-A0A7C8KG84-F1
#
_cell.length_a   1.000
_cell.length_b   1.000
_cell.length_c   1.000
_cell.angle_alpha   90.00
_cell.angle_beta   90.00
_cell.angle_gamma   90.00
#
_symmetry.space_group_name_H-M   'P 1'
#
loop_
_entity.id
_entity.type
_entity.pdbx_description
1 polymer ?
#
loop_
_entity_poly.entity_id
_entity_poly.type
_entity_poly.pdbx_seq_one_letter_code
_entity_poly.pdbx_strand_id
1 'polypeptide(L)'
;MLLGRRLSPFRLVIYGIIAFITITFFTSLSPVPLPAPATEAITNIQTKAKEKLGPHLPSWYESGVHKTPQPTNGTASTSSWYEHWTWLNPFGSSKDFSDSRTVLPPLPKRCSIYAYYDKDVKKEGQGKVDDAVMLAWRRAWWAAGFEPVILSPLDARKHGLYKKVKGRLGDKKEKLEYNILRWLAWDRMGTGVLSDFRIFPMGIAGDPVIPFLRRCDYGQSVTRFTGLGSALFAADSTLIKAVVNNITSIDLSTVPEDITSPADLAADFFTADPKPTSIAYYSRKVVNDKYATLEPHQLPKLINAHLHTHFLSQYPGGVQVLNPIKALSDVFSLNSYKLAQKLLQCPESPIRDTFAPQKTEERPLCGNENIRITTQYVDTAAFTIAGIPHPMTFQGLMNNRLIPELDWVRRNSSRDIFVKAVTEGIAQKGTGSAHRAVKLKELIAASLTSSPQSSDGKGSGVAVSIWGPLEKTWDLKELEWTLGFTFSDILPAAPHFDQDEDMVRKHKQIIEDSKRAIKATSTGLKTLRGAIEGWSLADFEVWKFVDAFEERRRSEREAWVKREKGFGKGLER
;
A
#
# COMPACT_ATOMS: atom_id res chain seq x y z
N MET A 1 15.24 -7.04 -54.11
CA MET A 1 14.76 -5.69 -54.47
C MET A 1 14.26 -5.05 -53.17
N LEU A 2 14.92 -4.11 -52.52
CA LEU A 2 15.47 -2.84 -53.00
C LEU A 2 16.77 -2.51 -52.25
N LEU A 3 17.86 -2.39 -53.00
CA LEU A 3 19.02 -1.62 -52.58
C LEU A 3 18.72 -0.13 -52.77
N GLY A 4 19.28 0.70 -51.88
CA GLY A 4 19.94 1.94 -52.29
C GLY A 4 19.05 3.12 -52.67
N ARG A 5 18.60 3.90 -51.68
CA ARG A 5 18.47 5.35 -51.86
C ARG A 5 19.51 6.04 -51.00
N ARG A 6 20.59 6.51 -51.64
CA ARG A 6 21.55 7.42 -51.02
C ARG A 6 20.78 8.66 -50.54
N LEU A 7 20.76 8.90 -49.23
CA LEU A 7 20.29 10.15 -48.65
C LEU A 7 21.11 11.29 -49.26
N SER A 8 20.44 12.33 -49.77
CA SER A 8 21.16 13.45 -50.35
C SER A 8 22.01 14.14 -49.27
N PRO A 9 23.20 14.65 -49.61
CA PRO A 9 24.10 15.30 -48.66
C PRO A 9 23.42 16.44 -47.88
N PHE A 10 22.43 17.11 -48.50
CA PHE A 10 21.63 18.15 -47.87
C PHE A 10 20.78 17.63 -46.68
N ARG A 11 20.24 16.40 -46.77
CA ARG A 11 19.44 15.82 -45.67
C ARG A 11 20.33 15.40 -44.50
N LEU A 12 21.55 14.93 -44.75
CA LEU A 12 22.51 14.60 -43.69
C LEU A 12 22.96 15.84 -42.91
N VAL A 13 23.15 16.97 -43.59
CA VAL A 13 23.46 18.26 -42.93
C VAL A 13 22.31 18.72 -42.04
N ILE A 14 21.06 18.61 -42.50
CA ILE A 14 19.87 18.97 -41.70
C ILE A 14 19.75 18.09 -40.46
N TYR A 15 19.93 16.77 -40.59
CA TYR A 15 19.90 15.87 -39.43
C TYR A 15 21.05 16.14 -38.46
N GLY A 16 22.23 16.50 -38.96
CA GLY A 16 23.36 16.93 -38.14
C GLY A 16 23.06 18.21 -37.34
N ILE A 17 22.44 19.21 -37.97
CA ILE A 17 22.05 20.46 -37.30
C ILE A 17 20.97 20.21 -36.25
N ILE A 18 19.95 19.38 -36.55
CA ILE A 18 18.89 19.04 -35.59
C ILE A 18 19.47 18.28 -34.39
N ALA A 19 20.37 17.33 -34.62
CA ALA A 19 21.05 16.61 -33.54
C ALA A 19 21.96 17.52 -32.71
N PHE A 20 22.63 18.50 -33.34
CA PHE A 20 23.46 19.46 -32.63
C PHE A 20 22.63 20.45 -31.78
N ILE A 21 21.48 20.91 -32.29
CA ILE A 21 20.55 21.77 -31.55
C ILE A 21 19.94 21.02 -30.37
N THR A 22 19.54 19.75 -30.54
CA THR A 22 18.98 18.98 -29.41
C THR A 22 20.05 18.70 -28.35
N ILE A 23 21.27 18.34 -28.74
CA ILE A 23 22.36 18.09 -27.78
C ILE A 23 22.76 19.37 -27.02
N THR A 24 22.80 20.53 -27.68
CA THR A 24 23.12 21.81 -27.01
C THR A 24 21.98 22.32 -26.13
N PHE A 25 20.72 22.05 -26.46
CA PHE A 25 19.57 22.42 -25.63
C PHE A 25 19.45 21.53 -24.38
N PHE A 26 19.83 20.25 -24.46
CA PHE A 26 19.78 19.33 -23.32
C PHE A 26 21.02 19.36 -22.42
N THR A 27 22.17 19.89 -22.88
CA THR A 27 23.41 19.96 -22.08
C THR A 27 23.62 21.29 -21.33
N SER A 28 22.78 22.30 -21.58
CA SER A 28 22.85 23.63 -20.92
C SER A 28 21.94 23.81 -19.69
N LEU A 29 21.16 22.79 -19.33
CA LEU A 29 20.33 22.80 -18.12
C LEU A 29 21.09 22.16 -16.95
N SER A 30 22.04 22.91 -16.38
CA SER A 30 22.48 22.64 -15.01
C SER A 30 21.40 23.13 -14.03
N PRO A 31 21.14 22.41 -12.92
CA PRO A 31 20.17 22.87 -11.93
C PRO A 31 20.77 24.06 -11.17
N VAL A 32 20.32 25.27 -11.47
CA VAL A 32 20.59 26.44 -10.64
C VAL A 32 19.81 26.25 -9.33
N PRO A 33 20.45 26.28 -8.15
CA PRO A 33 19.72 26.33 -6.89
C PRO A 33 18.99 27.67 -6.82
N LEU A 34 17.66 27.63 -6.71
CA LEU A 34 16.87 28.85 -6.51
C LEU A 34 17.24 29.46 -5.14
N PRO A 35 17.65 30.75 -5.09
CA PRO A 35 17.83 31.42 -3.81
C PRO A 35 16.47 31.65 -3.15
N ALA A 36 16.47 31.64 -1.82
CA ALA A 36 15.31 31.78 -0.95
C ALA A 36 14.41 33.05 -1.09
N PRO A 37 14.73 34.16 -1.80
CA PRO A 37 13.81 35.29 -1.90
C PRO A 37 12.61 35.06 -2.84
N ALA A 38 12.60 33.98 -3.63
CA ALA A 38 11.54 33.75 -4.62
C ALA A 38 10.15 33.51 -3.99
N THR A 39 10.08 32.96 -2.78
CA THR A 39 8.80 32.70 -2.07
C THR A 39 8.11 33.99 -1.61
N GLU A 40 8.86 35.00 -1.18
CA GLU A 40 8.30 36.30 -0.78
C GLU A 40 7.88 37.15 -1.99
N ALA A 41 8.61 37.05 -3.10
CA ALA A 41 8.22 37.70 -4.35
C ALA A 41 6.95 37.07 -4.95
N ILE A 42 6.83 35.73 -4.94
CA ILE A 42 5.66 35.02 -5.47
C ILE A 42 4.42 35.28 -4.60
N THR A 43 4.56 35.32 -3.28
CA THR A 43 3.44 35.63 -2.37
C THR A 43 2.97 37.08 -2.51
N ASN A 44 3.89 38.05 -2.65
CA ASN A 44 3.54 39.45 -2.93
C ASN A 44 2.89 39.67 -4.31
N ILE A 45 3.24 38.87 -5.31
CA ILE A 45 2.59 38.91 -6.63
C ILE A 45 1.19 38.30 -6.54
N GLN A 46 1.01 37.22 -5.76
CA GLN A 46 -0.29 36.58 -5.56
C GLN A 46 -1.26 37.45 -4.76
N THR A 47 -0.80 38.14 -3.72
CA THR A 47 -1.64 39.06 -2.93
C THR A 47 -2.06 40.27 -3.75
N LYS A 48 -1.14 40.89 -4.50
CA LYS A 48 -1.46 42.01 -5.40
C LYS A 48 -2.36 41.62 -6.57
N ALA A 49 -2.24 40.40 -7.10
CA ALA A 49 -3.15 39.89 -8.14
C ALA A 49 -4.58 39.67 -7.61
N LYS A 50 -4.71 39.19 -6.36
CA LYS A 50 -6.00 38.97 -5.68
C LYS A 50 -6.72 40.30 -5.36
N GLU A 51 -5.95 41.34 -5.02
CA GLU A 51 -6.46 42.70 -4.78
C GLU A 51 -6.96 43.39 -6.05
N LYS A 52 -6.30 43.17 -7.20
CA LYS A 52 -6.62 43.86 -8.47
C LYS A 52 -7.66 43.16 -9.36
N LEU A 53 -7.82 41.85 -9.27
CA LEU A 53 -8.64 41.04 -10.21
C LEU A 53 -9.95 40.49 -9.62
N GLY A 54 -10.24 40.75 -8.34
CA GLY A 54 -11.47 40.27 -7.69
C GLY A 54 -11.55 38.73 -7.59
N PRO A 55 -12.69 38.17 -7.10
CA PRO A 55 -12.82 36.75 -6.73
C PRO A 55 -12.88 35.78 -7.93
N HIS A 56 -12.70 36.24 -9.16
CA HIS A 56 -12.89 35.45 -10.40
C HIS A 56 -11.59 35.21 -11.18
N LEU A 57 -10.51 34.84 -10.48
CA LEU A 57 -9.34 34.27 -11.15
C LEU A 57 -9.60 32.80 -11.52
N PRO A 58 -9.39 32.37 -12.77
CA PRO A 58 -9.35 30.94 -13.11
C PRO A 58 -8.17 30.32 -12.37
N SER A 59 -8.45 29.38 -11.47
CA SER A 59 -7.41 28.63 -10.78
C SER A 59 -6.68 27.75 -11.81
N TRP A 60 -5.48 28.17 -12.19
CA TRP A 60 -4.57 27.46 -13.11
C TRP A 60 -4.07 26.10 -12.55
N TYR A 61 -4.56 25.70 -11.38
CA TYR A 61 -4.36 24.39 -10.74
C TYR A 61 -5.61 23.99 -9.95
N GLU A 62 -6.78 23.86 -10.60
CA GLU A 62 -7.86 23.09 -9.98
C GLU A 62 -7.53 21.60 -10.03
N SER A 63 -7.74 20.90 -8.91
CA SER A 63 -7.73 19.44 -8.88
C SER A 63 -8.70 18.90 -9.93
N GLY A 64 -8.34 17.79 -10.58
CA GLY A 64 -9.21 17.16 -11.56
C GLY A 64 -10.56 16.73 -10.96
N VAL A 65 -11.46 16.25 -11.81
CA VAL A 65 -12.72 15.62 -11.37
C VAL A 65 -12.66 14.13 -11.69
N HIS A 66 -13.07 13.29 -10.74
CA HIS A 66 -13.03 11.84 -10.91
C HIS A 66 -13.90 11.40 -12.09
N LYS A 67 -13.38 10.42 -12.84
CA LYS A 67 -14.15 9.70 -13.86
C LYS A 67 -14.98 8.63 -13.16
N THR A 68 -16.15 8.33 -13.71
CA THR A 68 -16.97 7.21 -13.24
C THR A 68 -16.19 5.90 -13.40
N PRO A 69 -16.25 4.95 -12.46
CA PRO A 69 -15.57 3.68 -12.59
C PRO A 69 -15.97 2.97 -13.89
N GLN A 70 -14.98 2.41 -14.59
CA GLN A 70 -15.20 1.57 -15.76
C GLN A 70 -14.94 0.10 -15.41
N PRO A 71 -15.71 -0.86 -15.95
CA PRO A 71 -15.43 -2.27 -15.77
C PRO A 71 -14.10 -2.66 -16.45
N THR A 72 -13.17 -3.22 -15.69
CA THR A 72 -11.90 -3.76 -16.20
C THR A 72 -12.03 -5.26 -16.40
N ASN A 73 -12.17 -5.71 -17.65
CA ASN A 73 -12.31 -7.13 -18.01
C ASN A 73 -10.99 -7.71 -18.55
N GLY A 74 -9.89 -7.58 -17.79
CA GLY A 74 -8.58 -8.06 -18.22
C GLY A 74 -7.86 -8.85 -17.13
N THR A 75 -7.21 -9.93 -17.51
CA THR A 75 -6.24 -10.64 -16.66
C THR A 75 -5.01 -9.74 -16.49
N ALA A 76 -4.66 -9.38 -15.25
CA ALA A 76 -3.46 -8.58 -15.01
C ALA A 76 -2.21 -9.40 -15.39
N SER A 77 -1.32 -8.79 -16.17
CA SER A 77 -0.07 -9.42 -16.59
C SER A 77 1.00 -8.40 -16.96
N THR A 78 2.25 -8.82 -16.86
CA THR A 78 3.45 -8.09 -17.29
C THR A 78 4.34 -9.03 -18.12
N SER A 79 5.53 -8.55 -18.48
CA SER A 79 6.58 -9.39 -19.04
C SER A 79 7.16 -10.37 -18.02
N SER A 80 7.01 -10.14 -16.71
CA SER A 80 7.57 -10.98 -15.63
C SER A 80 6.56 -11.93 -14.99
N TRP A 81 5.26 -11.60 -14.96
CA TRP A 81 4.23 -12.43 -14.32
C TRP A 81 2.85 -12.32 -14.99
N TYR A 82 1.95 -13.26 -14.69
CA TYR A 82 0.53 -13.18 -15.04
C TYR A 82 -0.34 -13.88 -14.00
N GLU A 83 -1.63 -13.51 -13.95
CA GLU A 83 -2.59 -14.10 -13.01
C GLU A 83 -3.29 -15.32 -13.59
N HIS A 84 -3.32 -16.41 -12.81
CA HIS A 84 -4.08 -17.60 -13.17
C HIS A 84 -4.34 -18.49 -11.95
N TRP A 85 -5.43 -19.26 -11.96
CA TRP A 85 -5.80 -20.15 -10.86
C TRP A 85 -4.80 -21.31 -10.67
N THR A 86 -3.96 -21.61 -11.66
CA THR A 86 -2.93 -22.67 -11.62
C THR A 86 -1.63 -22.25 -10.92
N TRP A 87 -1.61 -21.15 -10.19
CA TRP A 87 -0.41 -20.64 -9.50
C TRP A 87 0.16 -21.61 -8.44
N LEU A 88 -0.65 -22.55 -7.97
CA LEU A 88 -0.25 -23.65 -7.08
C LEU A 88 0.47 -24.81 -7.80
N ASN A 89 0.58 -24.76 -9.13
CA ASN A 89 1.45 -25.71 -9.83
C ASN A 89 2.89 -25.51 -9.35
N PRO A 90 3.61 -26.57 -8.98
CA PRO A 90 4.91 -26.46 -8.32
C PRO A 90 5.98 -25.83 -9.22
N PHE A 91 5.85 -25.94 -10.54
CA PHE A 91 6.76 -25.34 -11.51
C PHE A 91 5.92 -24.77 -12.67
N GLY A 92 6.20 -23.53 -13.08
CA GLY A 92 5.54 -22.91 -14.25
C GLY A 92 5.76 -23.70 -15.55
N SER A 93 4.83 -23.60 -16.50
CA SER A 93 4.75 -24.45 -17.71
C SER A 93 5.74 -24.11 -18.82
N SER A 94 6.80 -23.36 -18.55
CA SER A 94 7.76 -22.93 -19.57
C SER A 94 8.92 -23.92 -19.70
N LYS A 95 9.25 -24.30 -20.94
CA LYS A 95 10.45 -25.10 -21.26
C LYS A 95 11.76 -24.33 -21.07
N ASP A 96 11.70 -22.99 -21.11
CA ASP A 96 12.86 -22.12 -20.90
C ASP A 96 12.80 -21.52 -19.49
N PHE A 97 13.68 -22.00 -18.62
CA PHE A 97 13.72 -21.62 -17.19
C PHE A 97 14.03 -20.13 -16.96
N SER A 98 14.78 -19.50 -17.88
CA SER A 98 15.22 -18.11 -17.79
C SER A 98 14.23 -17.08 -18.32
N ASP A 99 13.19 -17.50 -19.07
CA ASP A 99 12.21 -16.62 -19.73
C ASP A 99 10.75 -16.99 -19.37
N SER A 100 10.61 -17.75 -18.27
CA SER A 100 9.32 -18.22 -17.78
C SER A 100 8.63 -17.17 -16.92
N ARG A 101 7.52 -16.60 -17.42
CA ARG A 101 6.66 -15.74 -16.60
C ARG A 101 6.16 -16.48 -15.35
N THR A 102 6.16 -15.80 -14.22
CA THR A 102 5.67 -16.34 -12.94
C THR A 102 4.14 -16.30 -12.88
N VAL A 103 3.52 -17.38 -12.41
CA VAL A 103 2.06 -17.45 -12.24
C VAL A 103 1.69 -17.01 -10.83
N LEU A 104 0.88 -15.97 -10.71
CA LEU A 104 0.40 -15.44 -9.43
C LEU A 104 -1.09 -15.77 -9.20
N PRO A 105 -1.54 -15.89 -7.94
CA PRO A 105 -2.96 -16.02 -7.62
C PRO A 105 -3.74 -14.81 -8.14
N PRO A 106 -4.98 -14.98 -8.63
CA PRO A 106 -5.83 -13.85 -9.02
C PRO A 106 -5.94 -12.81 -7.90
N LEU A 107 -5.84 -11.52 -8.25
CA LEU A 107 -5.93 -10.45 -7.27
C LEU A 107 -7.41 -10.14 -6.97
N PRO A 108 -7.85 -10.15 -5.69
CA PRO A 108 -9.20 -9.74 -5.34
C PRO A 108 -9.38 -8.25 -5.63
N LYS A 109 -10.53 -7.89 -6.20
CA LYS A 109 -10.89 -6.49 -6.42
C LYS A 109 -11.05 -5.78 -5.07
N ARG A 110 -10.32 -4.69 -4.86
CA ARG A 110 -10.46 -3.83 -3.69
C ARG A 110 -11.76 -3.07 -3.74
N CYS A 111 -12.47 -3.02 -2.62
CA CYS A 111 -13.67 -2.21 -2.52
C CYS A 111 -13.30 -0.73 -2.39
N SER A 112 -14.02 0.15 -3.09
CA SER A 112 -13.76 1.59 -3.01
C SER A 112 -14.26 2.17 -1.69
N ILE A 113 -13.42 2.97 -1.04
CA ILE A 113 -13.81 3.79 0.09
C ILE A 113 -13.61 5.27 -0.25
N TYR A 114 -14.64 6.06 -0.06
CA TYR A 114 -14.73 7.45 -0.47
C TYR A 114 -14.70 8.37 0.74
N ALA A 115 -13.87 9.40 0.71
CA ALA A 115 -13.94 10.51 1.66
C ALA A 115 -14.21 11.81 0.91
N TYR A 116 -15.16 12.62 1.37
CA TYR A 116 -15.45 13.91 0.76
C TYR A 116 -14.76 15.04 1.51
N TYR A 117 -14.00 15.86 0.81
CA TYR A 117 -13.25 16.96 1.39
C TYR A 117 -13.51 18.26 0.63
N ASP A 118 -14.07 19.25 1.33
CA ASP A 118 -14.27 20.61 0.83
C ASP A 118 -13.32 21.56 1.57
N LYS A 119 -12.42 22.19 0.82
CA LYS A 119 -11.41 23.13 1.32
C LYS A 119 -12.03 24.50 1.67
N ASP A 120 -13.09 24.90 0.98
CA ASP A 120 -13.65 26.25 1.04
C ASP A 120 -14.48 26.45 2.34
N VAL A 121 -14.90 25.33 2.97
CA VAL A 121 -15.66 25.30 4.22
C VAL A 121 -14.74 25.32 5.47
N LYS A 122 -13.40 25.31 5.30
CA LYS A 122 -12.44 25.15 6.41
C LYS A 122 -11.58 26.40 6.63
N LYS A 123 -11.18 26.62 7.88
CA LYS A 123 -10.37 27.78 8.30
C LYS A 123 -8.96 27.72 7.69
N GLU A 124 -8.37 28.87 7.41
CA GLU A 124 -6.96 28.98 6.99
C GLU A 124 -6.01 28.24 7.96
N GLY A 125 -5.00 27.57 7.43
CA GLY A 125 -4.04 26.76 8.20
C GLY A 125 -4.43 25.30 8.45
N GLN A 126 -5.72 24.93 8.40
CA GLN A 126 -6.17 23.53 8.59
C GLN A 126 -5.82 22.60 7.42
N GLY A 127 -5.64 23.15 6.22
CA GLY A 127 -5.44 22.35 5.00
C GLY A 127 -4.19 21.47 5.01
N LYS A 128 -3.07 21.89 5.62
CA LYS A 128 -1.86 21.05 5.69
C LYS A 128 -2.02 19.86 6.64
N VAL A 129 -2.69 20.09 7.77
CA VAL A 129 -2.98 19.03 8.75
C VAL A 129 -3.97 18.03 8.17
N ASP A 130 -5.06 18.51 7.59
CA ASP A 130 -6.05 17.65 6.95
C ASP A 130 -5.43 16.87 5.77
N ASP A 131 -4.54 17.47 4.97
CA ASP A 131 -3.78 16.76 3.92
C ASP A 131 -2.95 15.60 4.51
N ALA A 132 -2.28 15.80 5.65
CA ALA A 132 -1.51 14.76 6.33
C ALA A 132 -2.40 13.65 6.93
N VAL A 133 -3.54 14.01 7.53
CA VAL A 133 -4.53 13.02 8.01
C VAL A 133 -5.10 12.22 6.85
N MET A 134 -5.42 12.87 5.72
CA MET A 134 -5.90 12.19 4.52
C MET A 134 -4.87 11.24 3.90
N LEU A 135 -3.57 11.57 3.97
CA LEU A 135 -2.50 10.66 3.57
C LEU A 135 -2.41 9.44 4.49
N ALA A 136 -2.49 9.64 5.81
CA ALA A 136 -2.56 8.53 6.76
C ALA A 136 -3.81 7.66 6.50
N TRP A 137 -4.96 8.30 6.23
CA TRP A 137 -6.23 7.63 5.93
C TRP A 137 -6.12 6.76 4.67
N ARG A 138 -5.56 7.30 3.58
CA ARG A 138 -5.34 6.55 2.34
C ARG A 138 -4.44 5.33 2.59
N ARG A 139 -3.35 5.48 3.33
CA ARG A 139 -2.46 4.36 3.66
C ARG A 139 -3.13 3.28 4.49
N ALA A 140 -3.81 3.68 5.58
CA ALA A 140 -4.46 2.74 6.47
C ALA A 140 -5.57 1.93 5.76
N TRP A 141 -6.40 2.60 4.96
CA TRP A 141 -7.45 1.91 4.20
C TRP A 141 -6.91 1.07 3.03
N TRP A 142 -5.81 1.51 2.40
CA TRP A 142 -5.10 0.69 1.41
C TRP A 142 -4.58 -0.61 2.05
N ALA A 143 -3.88 -0.50 3.18
CA ALA A 143 -3.39 -1.67 3.92
C ALA A 143 -4.53 -2.59 4.38
N ALA A 144 -5.69 -2.03 4.72
CA ALA A 144 -6.89 -2.77 5.10
C ALA A 144 -7.63 -3.45 3.94
N GLY A 145 -7.17 -3.34 2.68
CA GLY A 145 -7.78 -4.03 1.53
C GLY A 145 -8.72 -3.18 0.66
N PHE A 146 -8.73 -1.86 0.82
CA PHE A 146 -9.63 -0.95 0.08
C PHE A 146 -8.90 -0.13 -0.98
N GLU A 147 -9.67 0.47 -1.88
CA GLU A 147 -9.22 1.52 -2.80
C GLU A 147 -9.70 2.89 -2.27
N PRO A 148 -8.83 3.66 -1.60
CA PRO A 148 -9.23 4.92 -1.00
C PRO A 148 -9.25 6.04 -2.04
N VAL A 149 -10.34 6.81 -2.07
CA VAL A 149 -10.58 7.89 -3.04
C VAL A 149 -11.08 9.13 -2.29
N ILE A 150 -10.48 10.29 -2.57
CA ILE A 150 -10.91 11.56 -2.00
C ILE A 150 -11.72 12.33 -3.04
N LEU A 151 -12.99 12.52 -2.73
CA LEU A 151 -13.95 13.28 -3.51
C LEU A 151 -13.89 14.76 -3.13
N SER A 152 -14.05 15.61 -4.12
CA SER A 152 -14.00 17.07 -4.01
C SER A 152 -15.37 17.69 -4.33
N PRO A 153 -15.57 19.00 -4.06
CA PRO A 153 -16.77 19.70 -4.49
C PRO A 153 -16.99 19.66 -6.00
N LEU A 154 -15.92 19.54 -6.80
CA LEU A 154 -16.03 19.42 -8.25
C LEU A 154 -16.70 18.11 -8.67
N ASP A 155 -16.54 17.06 -7.87
CA ASP A 155 -17.24 15.80 -8.10
C ASP A 155 -18.74 15.96 -7.90
N ALA A 156 -19.15 16.63 -6.82
CA ALA A 156 -20.56 16.97 -6.59
C ALA A 156 -21.12 17.89 -7.69
N ARG A 157 -20.36 18.89 -8.16
CA ARG A 157 -20.79 19.86 -9.18
C ARG A 157 -21.20 19.23 -10.51
N LYS A 158 -20.55 18.13 -10.91
CA LYS A 158 -20.91 17.39 -12.12
C LYS A 158 -22.19 16.56 -11.96
N HIS A 159 -22.73 16.44 -10.76
CA HIS A 159 -24.00 15.75 -10.53
C HIS A 159 -25.15 16.64 -11.02
N GLY A 160 -26.10 16.07 -11.78
CA GLY A 160 -27.21 16.84 -12.37
C GLY A 160 -28.11 17.55 -11.34
N LEU A 161 -28.15 17.03 -10.11
CA LEU A 161 -28.95 17.58 -9.01
C LEU A 161 -28.21 18.64 -8.17
N TYR A 162 -26.93 18.95 -8.46
CA TYR A 162 -26.14 19.89 -7.66
C TYR A 162 -26.81 21.27 -7.50
N LYS A 163 -27.37 21.82 -8.58
CA LYS A 163 -28.03 23.14 -8.60
C LYS A 163 -29.30 23.20 -7.74
N LYS A 164 -29.90 22.05 -7.41
CA LYS A 164 -31.08 21.99 -6.52
C LYS A 164 -30.70 22.16 -5.05
N VAL A 165 -29.44 21.88 -4.70
CA VAL A 165 -28.99 21.83 -3.31
C VAL A 165 -28.15 23.07 -2.98
N LYS A 166 -27.11 23.35 -3.79
CA LYS A 166 -26.12 24.38 -3.45
C LYS A 166 -26.76 25.78 -3.35
N GLY A 167 -26.59 26.43 -2.20
CA GLY A 167 -27.05 27.79 -1.94
C GLY A 167 -28.55 27.92 -1.71
N ARG A 168 -29.27 26.80 -1.52
CA ARG A 168 -30.73 26.79 -1.32
C ARG A 168 -31.15 26.60 0.13
N LEU A 169 -30.25 26.11 0.99
CA LEU A 169 -30.55 25.77 2.38
C LEU A 169 -30.29 26.93 3.36
N GLY A 170 -29.65 28.01 2.91
CA GLY A 170 -29.25 29.14 3.76
C GLY A 170 -28.16 28.79 4.78
N ASP A 171 -27.57 29.82 5.40
CA ASP A 171 -26.37 29.69 6.25
C ASP A 171 -26.59 28.80 7.49
N LYS A 172 -27.83 28.76 8.00
CA LYS A 172 -28.17 27.95 9.18
C LYS A 172 -28.13 26.44 8.94
N LYS A 173 -28.15 25.99 7.68
CA LYS A 173 -28.21 24.57 7.29
C LYS A 173 -26.97 24.12 6.50
N GLU A 174 -25.85 24.83 6.63
CA GLU A 174 -24.58 24.50 5.95
C GLU A 174 -24.12 23.05 6.16
N LYS A 175 -24.32 22.49 7.36
CA LYS A 175 -23.95 21.09 7.65
C LYS A 175 -24.77 20.09 6.85
N LEU A 176 -26.08 20.33 6.73
CA LEU A 176 -26.97 19.51 5.93
C LEU A 176 -26.61 19.64 4.45
N GLU A 177 -26.40 20.87 3.96
CA GLU A 177 -25.96 21.12 2.59
C GLU A 177 -24.66 20.35 2.28
N TYR A 178 -23.64 20.46 3.15
CA TYR A 178 -22.37 19.74 3.01
C TYR A 178 -22.57 18.22 2.92
N ASN A 179 -23.39 17.65 3.80
CA ASN A 179 -23.65 16.21 3.77
C ASN A 179 -24.43 15.78 2.52
N ILE A 180 -25.37 16.58 2.02
CA ILE A 180 -26.06 16.27 0.76
C ILE A 180 -25.07 16.33 -0.41
N LEU A 181 -24.20 17.36 -0.49
CA LEU A 181 -23.17 17.45 -1.52
C LEU A 181 -22.20 16.27 -1.50
N ARG A 182 -21.84 15.78 -0.31
CA ARG A 182 -21.04 14.56 -0.12
C ARG A 182 -21.73 13.33 -0.74
N TRP A 183 -23.04 13.19 -0.56
CA TRP A 183 -23.83 12.11 -1.16
C TRP A 183 -23.96 12.26 -2.68
N LEU A 184 -24.13 13.48 -3.20
CA LEU A 184 -24.12 13.73 -4.66
C LEU A 184 -22.78 13.34 -5.30
N ALA A 185 -21.66 13.60 -4.62
CA ALA A 185 -20.36 13.17 -5.08
C ALA A 185 -20.24 11.64 -5.06
N TRP A 186 -20.75 10.98 -4.01
CA TRP A 186 -20.70 9.52 -3.88
C TRP A 186 -21.54 8.80 -4.94
N ASP A 187 -22.75 9.28 -5.25
CA ASP A 187 -23.63 8.69 -6.27
C ASP A 187 -22.99 8.62 -7.65
N ARG A 188 -22.12 9.59 -7.99
CA ARG A 188 -21.36 9.56 -9.25
C ARG A 188 -20.31 8.44 -9.32
N MET A 189 -19.86 7.97 -8.17
CA MET A 189 -18.83 6.94 -8.10
C MET A 189 -19.43 5.53 -8.13
N GLY A 190 -20.54 5.31 -7.43
CA GLY A 190 -21.24 4.02 -7.38
C GLY A 190 -21.03 3.26 -6.06
N THR A 191 -21.16 1.94 -6.09
CA THR A 191 -21.09 1.06 -4.92
C THR A 191 -19.79 1.26 -4.14
N GLY A 192 -19.88 1.30 -2.81
CA GLY A 192 -18.70 1.34 -1.95
C GLY A 192 -19.03 1.79 -0.53
N VAL A 193 -18.02 2.34 0.13
CA VAL A 193 -18.12 2.87 1.51
C VAL A 193 -17.89 4.37 1.49
N LEU A 194 -18.77 5.15 2.10
CA LEU A 194 -18.59 6.59 2.28
C LEU A 194 -18.17 6.88 3.72
N SER A 195 -16.98 7.45 3.89
CA SER A 195 -16.32 7.65 5.17
C SER A 195 -15.94 9.12 5.39
N ASP A 196 -15.91 9.55 6.65
CA ASP A 196 -15.17 10.73 7.08
C ASP A 196 -13.67 10.38 7.01
N PHE A 197 -12.83 11.34 6.60
CA PHE A 197 -11.38 11.14 6.45
C PHE A 197 -10.65 10.97 7.80
N ARG A 198 -11.36 11.12 8.93
CA ARG A 198 -10.84 10.88 10.29
C ARG A 198 -11.25 9.52 10.86
N ILE A 199 -11.73 8.62 10.02
CA ILE A 199 -12.06 7.23 10.37
C ILE A 199 -10.94 6.30 9.91
N PHE A 200 -10.42 5.48 10.83
CA PHE A 200 -9.32 4.55 10.56
C PHE A 200 -9.72 3.09 10.85
N PRO A 201 -9.28 2.14 10.02
CA PRO A 201 -9.49 0.71 10.26
C PRO A 201 -8.49 0.24 11.31
N MET A 202 -8.98 -0.12 12.50
CA MET A 202 -8.20 -0.65 13.61
C MET A 202 -8.90 -1.89 14.18
N GLY A 203 -9.08 -2.89 13.32
CA GLY A 203 -9.82 -4.12 13.57
C GLY A 203 -9.07 -5.16 14.39
N ILE A 204 -9.72 -5.70 15.42
CA ILE A 204 -9.22 -6.85 16.18
C ILE A 204 -9.59 -8.13 15.40
N ALA A 205 -8.78 -9.17 15.55
CA ALA A 205 -9.12 -10.50 15.04
C ALA A 205 -10.54 -10.90 15.49
N GLY A 206 -11.41 -11.21 14.54
CA GLY A 206 -12.79 -11.66 14.77
C GLY A 206 -13.89 -10.60 14.60
N ASP A 207 -13.58 -9.31 14.49
CA ASP A 207 -14.60 -8.29 14.19
C ASP A 207 -15.04 -8.41 12.69
N PRO A 208 -16.35 -8.60 12.41
CA PRO A 208 -16.82 -8.90 11.06
C PRO A 208 -16.94 -7.66 10.16
N VAL A 209 -16.79 -6.45 10.69
CA VAL A 209 -17.15 -5.21 9.97
C VAL A 209 -16.17 -4.92 8.83
N ILE A 210 -14.86 -5.00 9.06
CA ILE A 210 -13.87 -4.79 7.98
C ILE A 210 -14.01 -5.87 6.89
N PRO A 211 -14.10 -7.18 7.22
CA PRO A 211 -14.46 -8.21 6.25
C PRO A 211 -15.74 -7.91 5.47
N PHE A 212 -16.84 -7.53 6.14
CA PHE A 212 -18.11 -7.14 5.53
C PHE A 212 -17.94 -6.01 4.52
N LEU A 213 -17.27 -4.92 4.92
CA LEU A 213 -17.05 -3.76 4.07
C LEU A 213 -16.21 -4.09 2.82
N ARG A 214 -15.27 -5.04 2.90
CA ARG A 214 -14.47 -5.44 1.74
C ARG A 214 -15.25 -6.18 0.66
N ARG A 215 -16.42 -6.75 0.99
CA ARG A 215 -17.21 -7.55 0.04
C ARG A 215 -17.75 -6.70 -1.10
N CYS A 216 -17.92 -5.40 -0.88
CA CYS A 216 -18.47 -4.48 -1.87
C CYS A 216 -19.87 -4.91 -2.35
N ASP A 217 -20.63 -5.53 -1.45
CA ASP A 217 -21.99 -6.01 -1.61
C ASP A 217 -22.69 -5.79 -0.27
N TYR A 218 -23.70 -4.92 -0.27
CA TYR A 218 -24.33 -4.37 0.94
C TYR A 218 -25.82 -4.71 1.04
N GLY A 219 -26.31 -5.58 0.16
CA GLY A 219 -27.68 -6.06 0.19
C GLY A 219 -28.71 -4.99 -0.20
N GLN A 220 -29.83 -4.93 0.54
CA GLN A 220 -31.02 -4.17 0.15
C GLN A 220 -31.23 -2.86 0.91
N SER A 221 -30.33 -2.51 1.84
CA SER A 221 -30.44 -1.28 2.65
C SER A 221 -29.08 -0.62 2.80
N VAL A 222 -29.07 0.71 2.96
CA VAL A 222 -27.84 1.43 3.29
C VAL A 222 -27.47 1.11 4.74
N THR A 223 -26.25 0.61 4.94
CA THR A 223 -25.73 0.37 6.29
C THR A 223 -25.22 1.66 6.89
N ARG A 224 -25.67 2.00 8.10
CA ARG A 224 -25.09 3.03 8.97
C ARG A 224 -24.72 2.43 10.32
N PHE A 225 -23.79 3.04 11.03
CA PHE A 225 -23.34 2.52 12.32
C PHE A 225 -23.73 3.45 13.48
N THR A 226 -24.31 2.86 14.52
CA THR A 226 -24.68 3.57 15.74
C THR A 226 -23.47 4.25 16.39
N GLY A 227 -23.66 5.47 16.91
CA GLY A 227 -22.58 6.26 17.53
C GLY A 227 -21.54 6.86 16.56
N LEU A 228 -21.61 6.58 15.25
CA LEU A 228 -20.77 7.23 14.22
C LEU A 228 -21.48 8.37 13.48
N GLY A 229 -22.80 8.57 13.70
CA GLY A 229 -23.57 9.62 13.02
C GLY A 229 -23.46 9.50 11.50
N SER A 230 -23.19 10.61 10.81
CA SER A 230 -22.98 10.61 9.35
C SER A 230 -21.56 10.22 8.91
N ALA A 231 -20.73 9.67 9.80
CA ALA A 231 -19.32 9.51 9.51
C ALA A 231 -19.03 8.29 8.62
N LEU A 232 -19.81 7.21 8.69
CA LEU A 232 -19.57 5.98 7.91
C LEU A 232 -20.89 5.40 7.36
N PHE A 233 -20.94 5.18 6.04
CA PHE A 233 -22.04 4.53 5.34
C PHE A 233 -21.51 3.48 4.35
N ALA A 234 -22.27 2.42 4.11
CA ALA A 234 -21.95 1.43 3.09
C ALA A 234 -23.21 1.05 2.29
N ALA A 235 -23.12 1.08 0.96
CA ALA A 235 -24.29 0.87 0.11
C ALA A 235 -23.93 0.53 -1.34
N ASP A 236 -24.88 -0.11 -2.01
CA ASP A 236 -24.86 -0.34 -3.44
C ASP A 236 -25.33 0.88 -4.24
N SER A 237 -24.79 1.04 -5.45
CA SER A 237 -25.06 2.18 -6.34
C SER A 237 -26.55 2.47 -6.58
N THR A 238 -27.39 1.43 -6.67
CA THR A 238 -28.83 1.58 -6.87
C THR A 238 -29.51 2.25 -5.66
N LEU A 239 -29.11 1.85 -4.45
CA LEU A 239 -29.62 2.41 -3.20
C LEU A 239 -29.10 3.83 -2.95
N ILE A 240 -27.82 4.08 -3.24
CA ILE A 240 -27.23 5.43 -3.15
C ILE A 240 -28.03 6.41 -4.02
N LYS A 241 -28.32 6.02 -5.27
CA LYS A 241 -29.12 6.82 -6.21
C LYS A 241 -30.55 7.03 -5.71
N ALA A 242 -31.18 6.00 -5.15
CA ALA A 242 -32.53 6.11 -4.59
C ALA A 242 -32.58 7.11 -3.43
N VAL A 243 -31.63 7.04 -2.49
CA VAL A 243 -31.52 7.97 -1.37
C VAL A 243 -31.29 9.41 -1.85
N VAL A 244 -30.37 9.61 -2.81
CA VAL A 244 -30.10 10.94 -3.38
C VAL A 244 -31.35 11.53 -4.05
N ASN A 245 -32.10 10.74 -4.81
CA ASN A 245 -33.33 11.20 -5.45
C ASN A 245 -34.42 11.54 -4.42
N ASN A 246 -34.57 10.72 -3.38
CA ASN A 246 -35.52 10.96 -2.31
C ASN A 246 -35.21 12.28 -1.58
N ILE A 247 -33.97 12.46 -1.09
CA ILE A 247 -33.58 13.66 -0.35
C ILE A 247 -33.74 14.94 -1.19
N THR A 248 -33.39 14.88 -2.48
CA THR A 248 -33.48 16.05 -3.37
C THR A 248 -34.89 16.32 -3.92
N SER A 249 -35.85 15.44 -3.66
CA SER A 249 -37.28 15.68 -3.92
C SER A 249 -38.01 16.39 -2.78
N ILE A 250 -37.45 16.34 -1.56
CA ILE A 250 -37.99 17.05 -0.40
C ILE A 250 -37.74 18.55 -0.57
N ASP A 251 -38.69 19.38 -0.14
CA ASP A 251 -38.44 20.81 0.01
C ASP A 251 -37.51 21.06 1.21
N LEU A 252 -36.21 21.16 0.91
CA LEU A 252 -35.14 21.32 1.91
C LEU A 252 -35.27 22.61 2.75
N SER A 253 -36.07 23.59 2.29
CA SER A 253 -36.35 24.81 3.06
C SER A 253 -37.20 24.52 4.31
N THR A 254 -38.08 23.51 4.24
CA THR A 254 -39.01 23.12 5.31
C THR A 254 -38.41 22.20 6.37
N VAL A 255 -37.22 21.64 6.11
CA VAL A 255 -36.53 20.72 7.01
C VAL A 255 -36.14 21.43 8.33
N PRO A 256 -36.39 20.84 9.51
CA PRO A 256 -35.93 21.37 10.79
C PRO A 256 -34.41 21.63 10.84
N GLU A 257 -33.97 22.67 11.57
CA GLU A 257 -32.55 23.08 11.62
C GLU A 257 -31.64 22.07 12.35
N ASP A 258 -32.20 21.21 13.21
CA ASP A 258 -31.48 20.17 13.95
C ASP A 258 -31.10 18.96 13.08
N ILE A 259 -31.78 18.77 11.94
CA ILE A 259 -31.47 17.71 10.99
C ILE A 259 -30.22 18.08 10.18
N THR A 260 -29.16 17.30 10.37
CA THR A 260 -27.87 17.52 9.70
C THR A 260 -27.43 16.39 8.79
N SER A 261 -28.13 15.25 8.82
CA SER A 261 -27.76 14.04 8.07
C SER A 261 -28.81 13.66 7.02
N PRO A 262 -28.40 13.37 5.77
CA PRO A 262 -29.16 12.64 4.77
C PRO A 262 -29.88 11.39 5.30
N ALA A 263 -29.26 10.68 6.23
CA ALA A 263 -29.82 9.46 6.80
C ALA A 263 -31.04 9.68 7.70
N ASP A 264 -31.21 10.90 8.24
CA ASP A 264 -32.35 11.24 9.08
C ASP A 264 -33.55 11.67 8.22
N LEU A 265 -33.30 12.15 6.99
CA LEU A 265 -34.34 12.50 6.01
C LEU A 265 -34.92 11.30 5.28
N ALA A 266 -34.11 10.26 5.07
CA ALA A 266 -34.45 9.09 4.28
C ALA A 266 -34.35 7.80 5.12
N ALA A 267 -34.81 7.84 6.37
CA ALA A 267 -34.58 6.80 7.38
C ALA A 267 -34.99 5.38 6.92
N ASP A 268 -36.04 5.27 6.11
CA ASP A 268 -36.56 3.99 5.58
C ASP A 268 -35.54 3.22 4.70
N PHE A 269 -34.53 3.92 4.17
CA PHE A 269 -33.48 3.30 3.38
C PHE A 269 -32.32 2.74 4.21
N PHE A 270 -32.29 3.00 5.53
CA PHE A 270 -31.13 2.72 6.37
C PHE A 270 -31.37 1.62 7.40
N THR A 271 -30.40 0.72 7.51
CA THR A 271 -30.28 -0.20 8.63
C THR A 271 -29.14 0.27 9.54
N ALA A 272 -29.40 0.32 10.85
CA ALA A 272 -28.44 0.78 11.84
C ALA A 272 -27.76 -0.41 12.54
N ASP A 273 -26.49 -0.61 12.23
CA ASP A 273 -25.66 -1.63 12.86
C ASP A 273 -25.04 -1.13 14.18
N PRO A 274 -24.68 -2.04 15.11
CA PRO A 274 -23.96 -1.70 16.33
C PRO A 274 -22.65 -0.95 16.05
N LYS A 275 -22.22 -0.11 17.00
CA LYS A 275 -20.96 0.62 16.89
C LYS A 275 -19.80 -0.38 16.73
N PRO A 276 -19.05 -0.31 15.62
CA PRO A 276 -17.98 -1.27 15.34
C PRO A 276 -16.80 -1.07 16.30
N THR A 277 -16.21 -2.17 16.78
CA THR A 277 -14.98 -2.13 17.60
C THR A 277 -13.73 -2.00 16.74
N SER A 278 -13.85 -2.30 15.45
CA SER A 278 -12.80 -2.25 14.45
C SER A 278 -12.56 -0.88 13.81
N ILE A 279 -13.29 0.16 14.24
CA ILE A 279 -13.23 1.49 13.62
C ILE A 279 -12.88 2.55 14.66
N ALA A 280 -11.82 3.29 14.38
CA ALA A 280 -11.38 4.44 15.18
C ALA A 280 -11.87 5.75 14.54
N TYR A 281 -12.71 6.51 15.25
CA TYR A 281 -13.20 7.81 14.76
C TYR A 281 -12.63 8.99 15.55
N TYR A 282 -11.70 9.73 14.93
CA TYR A 282 -11.10 10.94 15.47
C TYR A 282 -11.94 12.18 15.16
N SER A 283 -13.23 12.11 15.51
CA SER A 283 -14.13 13.26 15.37
C SER A 283 -13.61 14.46 16.16
N ARG A 284 -13.97 15.68 15.77
CA ARG A 284 -13.57 16.89 16.52
C ARG A 284 -13.97 16.83 17.99
N LYS A 285 -15.16 16.28 18.27
CA LYS A 285 -15.65 16.06 19.63
C LYS A 285 -14.73 15.09 20.40
N VAL A 286 -14.46 13.92 19.82
CA VAL A 286 -13.59 12.92 20.44
C VAL A 286 -12.19 13.47 20.69
N VAL A 287 -11.63 14.23 19.74
CA VAL A 287 -10.31 14.83 19.90
C VAL A 287 -10.29 15.82 21.06
N ASN A 288 -11.28 16.70 21.17
CA ASN A 288 -11.37 17.65 22.26
C ASN A 288 -11.61 16.96 23.62
N ASP A 289 -12.45 15.92 23.65
CA ASP A 289 -12.84 15.25 24.89
C ASP A 289 -11.76 14.30 25.42
N LYS A 290 -11.10 13.52 24.54
CA LYS A 290 -10.12 12.49 24.92
C LYS A 290 -8.66 12.95 24.83
N TYR A 291 -8.36 13.94 24.00
CA TYR A 291 -6.99 14.38 23.72
C TYR A 291 -6.88 15.91 23.85
N ALA A 292 -7.42 16.45 24.96
CA ALA A 292 -7.59 17.89 25.16
C ALA A 292 -6.29 18.72 25.04
N THR A 293 -5.13 18.12 25.31
CA THR A 293 -3.81 18.79 25.22
C THR A 293 -3.16 18.66 23.83
N LEU A 294 -3.84 18.05 22.85
CA LEU A 294 -3.29 17.80 21.52
C LEU A 294 -3.36 19.06 20.65
N GLU A 295 -2.21 19.52 20.17
CA GLU A 295 -2.19 20.58 19.18
C GLU A 295 -2.67 20.05 17.82
N PRO A 296 -3.42 20.83 17.00
CA PRO A 296 -3.98 20.34 15.74
C PRO A 296 -2.96 19.70 14.79
N HIS A 297 -1.73 20.25 14.73
CA HIS A 297 -0.66 19.74 13.87
C HIS A 297 -0.08 18.39 14.33
N GLN A 298 -0.33 17.98 15.57
CA GLN A 298 0.14 16.71 16.14
C GLN A 298 -0.81 15.55 15.87
N LEU A 299 -2.05 15.82 15.43
CA LEU A 299 -3.06 14.79 15.16
C LEU A 299 -2.58 13.68 14.20
N PRO A 300 -1.89 13.96 13.08
CA PRO A 300 -1.34 12.91 12.22
C PRO A 300 -0.33 12.00 12.96
N LYS A 301 0.53 12.57 13.82
CA LYS A 301 1.51 11.80 14.60
C LYS A 301 0.80 10.90 15.62
N LEU A 302 -0.23 11.40 16.31
CA LEU A 302 -1.05 10.62 17.23
C LEU A 302 -1.76 9.44 16.51
N ILE A 303 -2.40 9.72 15.38
CA ILE A 303 -3.07 8.69 14.57
C ILE A 303 -2.08 7.61 14.14
N ASN A 304 -0.88 8.00 13.67
CA ASN A 304 0.15 7.05 13.28
C ASN A 304 0.60 6.18 14.45
N ALA A 305 0.81 6.78 15.63
CA ALA A 305 1.18 6.03 16.83
C ALA A 305 0.10 4.99 17.18
N HIS A 306 -1.17 5.36 17.14
CA HIS A 306 -2.28 4.42 17.37
C HIS A 306 -2.38 3.32 16.30
N LEU A 307 -2.12 3.61 15.02
CA LEU A 307 -2.08 2.59 13.95
C LEU A 307 -0.95 1.59 14.16
N HIS A 308 0.22 2.07 14.56
CA HIS A 308 1.37 1.22 14.84
C HIS A 308 1.15 0.38 16.12
N THR A 309 0.63 0.97 17.20
CA THR A 309 0.20 0.24 18.40
C THR A 309 -0.80 -0.85 18.06
N HIS A 310 -1.77 -0.54 17.19
CA HIS A 310 -2.76 -1.49 16.73
C HIS A 310 -2.13 -2.66 15.97
N PHE A 311 -1.18 -2.41 15.06
CA PHE A 311 -0.43 -3.47 14.39
C PHE A 311 0.27 -4.37 15.40
N LEU A 312 0.97 -3.81 16.39
CA LEU A 312 1.66 -4.59 17.42
C LEU A 312 0.71 -5.45 18.25
N SER A 313 -0.49 -4.94 18.57
CA SER A 313 -1.48 -5.70 19.34
C SER A 313 -2.10 -6.87 18.56
N GLN A 314 -2.00 -6.89 17.24
CA GLN A 314 -2.42 -8.02 16.39
C GLN A 314 -1.46 -9.22 16.45
N TYR A 315 -0.20 -9.02 16.87
CA TYR A 315 0.84 -10.04 16.85
C TYR A 315 1.43 -10.27 18.25
N PRO A 316 0.69 -10.97 19.14
CA PRO A 316 1.16 -11.24 20.50
C PRO A 316 2.41 -12.13 20.56
N GLY A 317 2.73 -12.84 19.48
CA GLY A 317 3.98 -13.58 19.33
C GLY A 317 5.21 -12.71 19.03
N GLY A 318 5.02 -11.40 18.84
CA GLY A 318 6.07 -10.46 18.42
C GLY A 318 6.36 -10.55 16.92
N VAL A 319 7.64 -10.44 16.55
CA VAL A 319 8.09 -10.55 15.15
C VAL A 319 9.03 -11.74 15.01
N GLN A 320 8.77 -12.59 14.03
CA GLN A 320 9.60 -13.73 13.69
C GLN A 320 10.44 -13.42 12.46
N VAL A 321 11.77 -13.55 12.58
CA VAL A 321 12.72 -13.42 11.48
C VAL A 321 13.25 -14.79 11.11
N LEU A 322 13.09 -15.18 9.84
CA LEU A 322 13.62 -16.46 9.37
C LEU A 322 15.12 -16.36 9.07
N ASN A 323 15.89 -17.21 9.74
CA ASN A 323 17.30 -17.49 9.47
C ASN A 323 17.49 -19.02 9.37
N PRO A 324 17.17 -19.64 8.22
CA PRO A 324 17.14 -21.08 8.07
C PRO A 324 18.50 -21.77 8.20
N ILE A 325 19.60 -21.05 8.02
CA ILE A 325 20.93 -21.64 8.03
C ILE A 325 21.81 -20.91 9.03
N LYS A 326 21.90 -21.45 10.26
CA LYS A 326 22.71 -20.86 11.33
C LYS A 326 24.18 -20.65 10.95
N ALA A 327 24.74 -21.50 10.08
CA ALA A 327 26.13 -21.37 9.60
C ALA A 327 26.33 -20.18 8.67
N LEU A 328 25.29 -19.74 7.96
CA LEU A 328 25.28 -18.52 7.18
C LEU A 328 24.96 -17.38 8.13
N SER A 329 25.99 -16.90 8.83
CA SER A 329 26.21 -15.48 9.12
C SER A 329 24.99 -14.59 9.20
N ASP A 330 24.78 -13.90 10.33
CA ASP A 330 23.78 -12.84 10.58
C ASP A 330 23.46 -11.91 9.39
N VAL A 331 24.41 -11.69 8.47
CA VAL A 331 24.20 -11.04 7.15
C VAL A 331 23.01 -11.61 6.36
N PHE A 332 22.74 -12.92 6.42
CA PHE A 332 21.63 -13.57 5.73
C PHE A 332 20.26 -13.01 6.19
N SER A 333 20.07 -12.85 7.49
CA SER A 333 18.83 -12.31 8.06
C SER A 333 18.89 -10.82 8.36
N LEU A 334 20.01 -10.15 8.10
CA LEU A 334 20.29 -8.79 8.56
C LEU A 334 19.23 -7.78 8.13
N ASN A 335 18.86 -7.78 6.84
CA ASN A 335 17.87 -6.82 6.33
C ASN A 335 16.51 -7.06 6.98
N SER A 336 16.11 -8.32 7.12
CA SER A 336 14.87 -8.73 7.80
C SER A 336 14.89 -8.38 9.29
N TYR A 337 16.02 -8.54 9.96
CA TYR A 337 16.20 -8.18 11.36
C TYR A 337 16.12 -6.67 11.58
N LYS A 338 16.76 -5.86 10.74
CA LYS A 338 16.64 -4.39 10.79
C LYS A 338 15.20 -3.92 10.60
N LEU A 339 14.45 -4.56 9.70
CA LEU A 339 13.02 -4.28 9.54
C LEU A 339 12.23 -4.69 10.79
N ALA A 340 12.53 -5.84 11.38
CA ALA A 340 11.91 -6.29 12.63
C ALA A 340 12.14 -5.30 13.79
N GLN A 341 13.35 -4.76 13.93
CA GLN A 341 13.66 -3.71 14.91
C GLN A 341 12.83 -2.44 14.67
N LYS A 342 12.66 -2.02 13.41
CA LYS A 342 11.80 -0.87 13.07
C LYS A 342 10.32 -1.15 13.38
N LEU A 343 9.85 -2.37 13.13
CA LEU A 343 8.46 -2.75 13.43
C LEU A 343 8.19 -2.83 14.93
N LEU A 344 9.13 -3.34 15.72
CA LEU A 344 8.99 -3.46 17.18
C LEU A 344 9.42 -2.21 17.95
N GLN A 345 9.76 -1.12 17.26
CA GLN A 345 9.99 0.15 17.93
C GLN A 345 8.70 0.63 18.60
N CYS A 346 8.78 1.05 19.86
CA CYS A 346 7.62 1.59 20.56
C CYS A 346 7.11 2.87 19.86
N PRO A 347 5.82 2.96 19.53
CA PRO A 347 5.27 4.10 18.80
C PRO A 347 5.42 5.41 19.58
N GLU A 348 5.95 6.45 18.94
CA GLU A 348 6.06 7.77 19.54
C GLU A 348 4.74 8.55 19.46
N SER A 349 4.01 8.63 20.56
CA SER A 349 2.82 9.47 20.67
C SER A 349 3.14 10.88 21.20
N PRO A 350 2.51 11.95 20.66
CA PRO A 350 2.58 13.30 21.24
C PRO A 350 2.06 13.38 22.69
N ILE A 351 1.17 12.46 23.06
CA ILE A 351 0.61 12.36 24.40
C ILE A 351 0.98 10.99 24.95
N ARG A 352 1.52 10.94 26.17
CA ARG A 352 1.89 9.68 26.82
C ARG A 352 0.64 8.85 27.14
N ASP A 353 0.76 7.53 27.02
CA ASP A 353 -0.24 6.55 27.46
C ASP A 353 -1.65 6.77 26.88
N THR A 354 -1.73 7.15 25.59
CA THR A 354 -3.00 7.29 24.88
C THR A 354 -3.34 6.08 24.02
N PHE A 355 -4.64 5.82 23.89
CA PHE A 355 -5.18 4.75 23.05
C PHE A 355 -6.09 5.31 21.97
N ALA A 356 -6.35 4.51 20.95
CA ALA A 356 -7.30 4.84 19.89
C ALA A 356 -8.73 5.07 20.46
N PRO A 357 -9.57 5.91 19.83
CA PRO A 357 -10.88 6.32 20.35
C PRO A 357 -11.83 5.19 20.81
N GLN A 358 -11.75 4.03 20.18
CA GLN A 358 -12.57 2.84 20.41
C GLN A 358 -12.02 1.91 21.49
N LYS A 359 -10.78 2.15 21.95
CA LYS A 359 -10.10 1.36 22.97
C LYS A 359 -10.13 2.09 24.31
N THR A 360 -10.12 1.30 25.39
CA THR A 360 -9.97 1.78 26.77
C THR A 360 -8.58 1.48 27.32
N GLU A 361 -7.93 0.42 26.82
CA GLU A 361 -6.57 0.03 27.14
C GLU A 361 -5.96 -0.71 25.94
N GLU A 362 -4.65 -0.54 25.73
CA GLU A 362 -3.88 -1.30 24.75
C GLU A 362 -2.44 -1.45 25.24
N ARG A 363 -1.95 -2.70 25.36
CA ARG A 363 -0.57 -2.99 25.77
C ARG A 363 0.21 -3.55 24.59
N PRO A 364 0.92 -2.72 23.80
CA PRO A 364 1.69 -3.21 22.69
C PRO A 364 2.92 -3.98 23.17
N LEU A 365 3.22 -5.09 22.51
CA LEU A 365 4.54 -5.72 22.59
C LEU A 365 5.48 -4.96 21.67
N CYS A 366 6.24 -4.02 22.23
CA CYS A 366 7.35 -3.34 21.57
C CYS A 366 8.65 -3.67 22.30
N GLY A 367 9.79 -3.53 21.63
CA GLY A 367 11.10 -3.91 22.15
C GLY A 367 11.74 -5.06 21.37
N ASN A 368 13.07 -5.02 21.26
CA ASN A 368 13.85 -5.98 20.47
C ASN A 368 13.84 -7.40 21.06
N GLU A 369 13.55 -7.54 22.36
CA GLU A 369 13.36 -8.82 23.05
C GLU A 369 12.20 -9.64 22.48
N ASN A 370 11.29 -9.00 21.74
CA ASN A 370 10.17 -9.63 21.06
C ASN A 370 10.51 -10.07 19.61
N ILE A 371 11.78 -9.93 19.18
CA ILE A 371 12.27 -10.48 17.92
C ILE A 371 12.71 -11.94 18.15
N ARG A 372 12.11 -12.87 17.41
CA ARG A 372 12.47 -14.29 17.43
C ARG A 372 13.14 -14.68 16.13
N ILE A 373 14.43 -15.04 16.20
CA ILE A 373 15.14 -15.62 15.06
C ILE A 373 14.88 -17.12 15.05
N THR A 374 14.37 -17.63 13.92
CA THR A 374 13.95 -19.04 13.79
C THR A 374 14.48 -19.64 12.50
N THR A 375 14.80 -20.93 12.51
CA THR A 375 15.32 -21.64 11.34
C THR A 375 14.22 -22.12 10.39
N GLN A 376 13.01 -22.31 10.91
CA GLN A 376 11.86 -22.78 10.16
C GLN A 376 10.66 -21.90 10.46
N TYR A 377 9.71 -21.87 9.53
CA TYR A 377 8.43 -21.25 9.76
C TYR A 377 7.65 -22.04 10.83
N VAL A 378 7.09 -21.31 11.80
CA VAL A 378 6.24 -21.84 12.86
C VAL A 378 5.12 -20.85 13.08
N ASP A 379 3.89 -21.33 13.14
CA ASP A 379 2.76 -20.46 13.47
C ASP A 379 2.77 -20.17 14.98
N THR A 380 3.27 -18.99 15.34
CA THR A 380 3.37 -18.53 16.74
C THR A 380 2.55 -17.27 17.02
N ALA A 381 1.59 -16.95 16.14
CA ALA A 381 0.89 -15.65 16.14
C ALA A 381 1.86 -14.44 16.10
N ALA A 382 3.05 -14.63 15.52
CA ALA A 382 4.06 -13.60 15.29
C ALA A 382 4.02 -13.13 13.85
N PHE A 383 4.32 -11.84 13.63
CA PHE A 383 4.46 -11.32 12.27
C PHE A 383 5.76 -11.82 11.65
N THR A 384 5.67 -12.53 10.52
CA THR A 384 6.84 -13.17 9.91
C THR A 384 7.52 -12.24 8.89
N ILE A 385 8.84 -12.14 8.96
CA ILE A 385 9.69 -11.46 7.97
C ILE A 385 10.76 -12.43 7.47
N ALA A 386 10.89 -12.56 6.15
CA ALA A 386 11.83 -13.48 5.56
C ALA A 386 12.43 -12.97 4.25
N GLY A 387 13.76 -13.12 4.14
CA GLY A 387 14.50 -12.95 2.89
C GLY A 387 14.65 -14.29 2.20
N ILE A 388 14.17 -14.39 0.96
CA ILE A 388 14.32 -15.58 0.13
C ILE A 388 15.53 -15.35 -0.79
N PRO A 389 16.60 -16.15 -0.67
CA PRO A 389 17.79 -16.00 -1.49
C PRO A 389 17.59 -16.60 -2.87
N HIS A 390 18.18 -15.98 -3.89
CA HIS A 390 18.37 -16.63 -5.17
C HIS A 390 19.31 -17.83 -4.98
N PRO A 391 19.12 -18.98 -5.67
CA PRO A 391 20.00 -20.13 -5.53
C PRO A 391 21.50 -19.84 -5.76
N MET A 392 21.84 -18.97 -6.72
CA MET A 392 23.21 -18.46 -6.91
C MET A 392 23.77 -17.82 -5.63
N THR A 393 23.02 -16.88 -5.03
CA THR A 393 23.42 -16.18 -3.80
C THR A 393 23.55 -17.16 -2.65
N PHE A 394 22.56 -18.05 -2.50
CA PHE A 394 22.53 -19.03 -1.43
C PHE A 394 23.74 -19.96 -1.47
N GLN A 395 24.03 -20.54 -2.65
CA GLN A 395 25.20 -21.39 -2.83
C GLN A 395 26.51 -20.60 -2.66
N GLY A 396 26.54 -19.35 -3.12
CA GLY A 396 27.71 -18.48 -2.93
C GLY A 396 28.05 -18.29 -1.46
N LEU A 397 27.02 -18.02 -0.65
CA LEU A 397 27.14 -17.86 0.80
C LEU A 397 27.55 -19.17 1.48
N MET A 398 26.91 -20.30 1.13
CA MET A 398 27.23 -21.62 1.72
C MET A 398 28.67 -22.06 1.53
N ASN A 399 29.30 -21.58 0.45
CA ASN A 399 30.65 -22.00 0.06
C ASN A 399 31.69 -20.90 0.26
N ASN A 400 31.31 -19.75 0.82
CA ASN A 400 32.19 -18.60 0.99
C ASN A 400 32.90 -18.18 -0.31
N ARG A 401 32.26 -18.37 -1.47
CA ARG A 401 32.75 -17.99 -2.80
C ARG A 401 31.64 -18.12 -3.82
N LEU A 402 31.67 -17.32 -4.87
CA LEU A 402 30.81 -17.58 -6.04
C LEU A 402 31.13 -18.95 -6.65
N ILE A 403 30.11 -19.58 -7.22
CA ILE A 403 30.27 -20.85 -7.92
C ILE A 403 31.17 -20.63 -9.16
N PRO A 404 32.28 -21.36 -9.27
CA PRO A 404 33.25 -21.11 -10.34
C PRO A 404 32.84 -21.72 -11.69
N GLU A 405 32.19 -22.89 -11.67
CA GLU A 405 31.90 -23.67 -12.89
C GLU A 405 30.71 -24.62 -12.72
N LEU A 406 30.24 -25.16 -13.86
CA LEU A 406 29.03 -25.98 -13.95
C LEU A 406 29.16 -27.32 -13.23
N ASP A 407 30.28 -28.02 -13.40
CA ASP A 407 30.51 -29.36 -12.84
C ASP A 407 30.48 -29.36 -11.31
N TRP A 408 30.92 -28.26 -10.71
CA TRP A 408 30.88 -28.05 -9.28
C TRP A 408 29.45 -28.13 -8.73
N VAL A 409 28.45 -27.60 -9.45
CA VAL A 409 27.04 -27.59 -9.01
C VAL A 409 26.53 -29.00 -8.75
N ARG A 410 26.75 -29.92 -9.69
CA ARG A 410 26.20 -31.29 -9.58
C ARG A 410 26.96 -32.16 -8.58
N ARG A 411 28.27 -31.95 -8.46
CA ARG A 411 29.16 -32.82 -7.66
C ARG A 411 29.29 -32.36 -6.21
N ASN A 412 29.12 -31.07 -5.94
CA ASN A 412 29.48 -30.47 -4.65
C ASN A 412 28.37 -29.66 -3.99
N SER A 413 27.18 -29.55 -4.60
CA SER A 413 26.06 -28.80 -4.03
C SER A 413 24.81 -29.65 -3.78
N SER A 414 24.10 -29.36 -2.70
CA SER A 414 22.80 -29.98 -2.39
C SER A 414 21.64 -29.17 -2.97
N ARG A 415 20.56 -29.87 -3.35
CA ARG A 415 19.36 -29.28 -3.97
C ARG A 415 18.35 -28.77 -2.95
N ASP A 416 17.72 -27.64 -3.26
CA ASP A 416 16.55 -27.09 -2.57
C ASP A 416 16.72 -26.96 -1.06
N ILE A 417 17.91 -26.53 -0.62
CA ILE A 417 18.28 -26.52 0.81
C ILE A 417 17.39 -25.52 1.56
N PHE A 418 17.14 -24.35 0.97
CA PHE A 418 16.40 -23.28 1.63
C PHE A 418 14.94 -23.67 1.88
N VAL A 419 14.22 -24.10 0.84
CA VAL A 419 12.81 -24.49 0.96
C VAL A 419 12.65 -25.66 1.94
N LYS A 420 13.57 -26.63 1.94
CA LYS A 420 13.54 -27.74 2.91
C LYS A 420 13.67 -27.25 4.35
N ALA A 421 14.64 -26.38 4.63
CA ALA A 421 14.87 -25.84 5.97
C ALA A 421 13.69 -24.97 6.46
N VAL A 422 13.23 -24.03 5.63
CA VAL A 422 12.15 -23.11 6.02
C VAL A 422 10.83 -23.84 6.28
N THR A 423 10.55 -24.91 5.54
CA THR A 423 9.27 -25.63 5.62
C THR A 423 9.29 -26.84 6.57
N GLU A 424 10.38 -27.09 7.28
CA GLU A 424 10.50 -28.24 8.19
C GLU A 424 9.41 -28.26 9.28
N GLY A 425 9.00 -27.10 9.77
CA GLY A 425 7.94 -26.96 10.78
C GLY A 425 6.51 -27.17 10.28
N ILE A 426 6.28 -27.20 8.96
CA ILE A 426 4.93 -27.25 8.35
C ILE A 426 4.74 -28.37 7.33
N ALA A 427 5.82 -28.97 6.84
CA ALA A 427 5.78 -30.06 5.87
C ALA A 427 6.24 -31.36 6.50
N GLN A 428 5.48 -32.42 6.28
CA GLN A 428 5.77 -33.74 6.83
C GLN A 428 7.16 -34.25 6.44
N LYS A 429 7.72 -35.11 7.28
CA LYS A 429 9.00 -35.77 6.99
C LYS A 429 8.86 -36.59 5.70
N GLY A 430 9.83 -36.45 4.79
CA GLY A 430 9.80 -37.12 3.48
C GLY A 430 9.04 -36.37 2.37
N THR A 431 8.38 -35.25 2.67
CA THR A 431 7.77 -34.40 1.63
C THR A 431 8.83 -33.82 0.68
N GLY A 432 8.64 -34.00 -0.62
CA GLY A 432 9.55 -33.49 -1.66
C GLY A 432 9.53 -31.97 -1.82
N SER A 433 10.59 -31.41 -2.42
CA SER A 433 10.79 -29.96 -2.55
C SER A 433 9.67 -29.24 -3.31
N ALA A 434 9.10 -29.89 -4.33
CA ALA A 434 8.01 -29.32 -5.12
C ALA A 434 6.77 -28.98 -4.26
N HIS A 435 6.34 -29.92 -3.40
CA HIS A 435 5.21 -29.69 -2.52
C HIS A 435 5.53 -28.65 -1.43
N ARG A 436 6.77 -28.66 -0.94
CA ARG A 436 7.26 -27.64 0.01
C ARG A 436 7.26 -26.23 -0.60
N ALA A 437 7.64 -26.09 -1.87
CA ALA A 437 7.53 -24.83 -2.59
C ALA A 437 6.09 -24.34 -2.69
N VAL A 438 5.13 -25.22 -2.99
CA VAL A 438 3.70 -24.89 -3.01
C VAL A 438 3.23 -24.39 -1.64
N LYS A 439 3.59 -25.09 -0.55
CA LYS A 439 3.27 -24.65 0.82
C LYS A 439 3.83 -23.27 1.14
N LEU A 440 5.05 -22.98 0.71
CA LEU A 440 5.66 -21.68 0.93
C LEU A 440 5.00 -20.58 0.06
N LYS A 441 4.59 -20.88 -1.18
CA LYS A 441 3.79 -19.97 -2.01
C LYS A 441 2.44 -19.66 -1.36
N GLU A 442 1.77 -20.66 -0.78
CA GLU A 442 0.54 -20.46 0.00
C GLU A 442 0.76 -19.48 1.17
N LEU A 443 1.86 -19.63 1.92
CA LEU A 443 2.21 -18.72 3.01
C LEU A 443 2.47 -17.29 2.53
N ILE A 444 3.26 -17.12 1.46
CA ILE A 444 3.56 -15.80 0.87
C ILE A 444 2.27 -15.13 0.38
N ALA A 445 1.37 -15.91 -0.22
CA ALA A 445 0.11 -15.43 -0.77
C ALA A 445 -1.08 -15.51 0.19
N ALA A 446 -0.87 -15.81 1.49
CA ALA A 446 -1.93 -16.04 2.46
C ALA A 446 -2.90 -14.84 2.60
N SER A 447 -2.39 -13.63 2.33
CA SER A 447 -3.22 -12.42 2.26
C SER A 447 -4.28 -12.45 1.16
N LEU A 448 -4.10 -13.24 0.09
CA LEU A 448 -4.94 -13.24 -1.12
C LEU A 448 -5.79 -14.50 -1.33
N THR A 449 -5.49 -15.60 -0.64
CA THR A 449 -6.03 -16.91 -1.03
C THR A 449 -7.04 -17.49 -0.05
N SER A 450 -6.94 -17.15 1.24
CA SER A 450 -7.93 -17.38 2.30
C SER A 450 -7.20 -17.08 3.61
N SER A 451 -7.63 -16.06 4.35
CA SER A 451 -7.06 -15.79 5.67
C SER A 451 -7.83 -16.60 6.72
N PRO A 452 -7.21 -17.09 7.81
CA PRO A 452 -7.93 -17.60 8.98
C PRO A 452 -8.97 -16.61 9.54
N GLN A 453 -8.88 -15.33 9.18
CA GLN A 453 -9.82 -14.27 9.53
C GLN A 453 -10.96 -14.06 8.51
N SER A 454 -11.05 -14.82 7.41
CA SER A 454 -12.15 -14.70 6.45
C SER A 454 -13.18 -15.82 6.62
N SER A 455 -14.34 -15.47 7.18
CA SER A 455 -15.53 -16.33 7.23
C SER A 455 -16.01 -16.77 5.84
N ASP A 456 -15.65 -16.02 4.80
CA ASP A 456 -16.17 -16.18 3.44
C ASP A 456 -15.17 -16.91 2.51
N GLY A 457 -14.04 -17.40 3.06
CA GLY A 457 -13.01 -18.13 2.30
C GLY A 457 -12.27 -17.31 1.24
N LYS A 458 -12.49 -15.98 1.17
CA LYS A 458 -11.84 -15.07 0.22
C LYS A 458 -10.60 -14.41 0.81
N GLY A 459 -9.62 -14.15 -0.05
CA GLY A 459 -8.46 -13.33 0.26
C GLY A 459 -8.84 -11.93 0.75
N SER A 460 -8.02 -11.41 1.64
CA SER A 460 -8.25 -10.20 2.39
C SER A 460 -7.50 -8.98 1.81
N GLY A 461 -6.42 -9.23 1.06
CA GLY A 461 -5.49 -8.20 0.57
C GLY A 461 -4.55 -7.64 1.65
N VAL A 462 -4.80 -7.95 2.93
CA VAL A 462 -4.05 -7.45 4.09
C VAL A 462 -2.81 -8.31 4.32
N ALA A 463 -1.65 -7.66 4.47
CA ALA A 463 -0.40 -8.35 4.74
C ALA A 463 -0.42 -9.02 6.12
N VAL A 464 -0.15 -10.33 6.15
CA VAL A 464 -0.01 -11.15 7.37
C VAL A 464 1.46 -11.57 7.63
N SER A 465 2.32 -11.31 6.65
CA SER A 465 3.77 -11.52 6.69
C SER A 465 4.43 -10.72 5.57
N ILE A 466 5.74 -10.48 5.68
CA ILE A 466 6.56 -9.85 4.64
C ILE A 466 7.61 -10.84 4.15
N TRP A 467 7.61 -11.06 2.84
CA TRP A 467 8.59 -11.89 2.16
C TRP A 467 9.20 -11.08 1.03
N GLY A 468 10.50 -11.23 0.79
CA GLY A 468 11.17 -10.53 -0.30
C GLY A 468 12.45 -11.23 -0.73
N PRO A 469 12.97 -10.93 -1.92
CA PRO A 469 14.29 -11.40 -2.33
C PRO A 469 15.38 -10.90 -1.38
N LEU A 470 16.26 -11.79 -0.92
CA LEU A 470 17.38 -11.44 -0.03
C LEU A 470 18.30 -10.37 -0.67
N GLU A 471 18.42 -10.41 -1.99
CA GLU A 471 19.27 -9.50 -2.76
C GLU A 471 18.73 -8.07 -2.82
N LYS A 472 17.49 -7.84 -2.38
CA LYS A 472 16.87 -6.51 -2.41
C LYS A 472 16.78 -5.95 -0.99
N THR A 473 16.96 -4.65 -0.87
CA THR A 473 16.67 -3.93 0.38
C THR A 473 15.17 -3.68 0.48
N TRP A 474 14.66 -3.67 1.71
CA TRP A 474 13.29 -3.27 1.97
C TRP A 474 13.06 -1.82 1.55
N ASP A 475 12.05 -1.59 0.72
CA ASP A 475 11.57 -0.25 0.42
C ASP A 475 10.60 0.17 1.52
N LEU A 476 11.08 0.97 2.47
CA LEU A 476 10.29 1.35 3.63
C LEU A 476 9.00 2.07 3.23
N LYS A 477 9.01 2.90 2.18
CA LYS A 477 7.79 3.60 1.73
C LYS A 477 6.73 2.62 1.26
N GLU A 478 7.12 1.61 0.48
CA GLU A 478 6.19 0.54 0.08
C GLU A 478 5.65 -0.25 1.26
N LEU A 479 6.49 -0.46 2.27
CA LEU A 479 6.08 -1.15 3.49
C LEU A 479 5.10 -0.30 4.33
N GLU A 480 5.24 1.02 4.36
CA GLU A 480 4.26 1.91 5.01
C GLU A 480 2.88 1.81 4.36
N TRP A 481 2.81 1.68 3.03
CA TRP A 481 1.54 1.40 2.32
C TRP A 481 1.03 0.00 2.58
N THR A 482 1.94 -0.98 2.70
CA THR A 482 1.58 -2.39 2.95
C THR A 482 1.01 -2.59 4.36
N LEU A 483 1.54 -1.87 5.34
CA LEU A 483 1.20 -2.01 6.77
C LEU A 483 0.19 -0.95 7.26
N GLY A 484 0.10 0.20 6.57
CA GLY A 484 -0.88 1.25 6.84
C GLY A 484 -0.43 2.33 7.81
N PHE A 485 0.85 2.38 8.19
CA PHE A 485 1.44 3.38 9.09
C PHE A 485 2.89 3.72 8.69
N THR A 486 3.41 4.86 9.14
CA THR A 486 4.82 5.26 8.94
C THR A 486 5.74 4.66 9.96
N PHE A 487 6.95 4.34 9.52
CA PHE A 487 8.05 4.02 10.42
C PHE A 487 8.59 5.29 11.09
N SER A 488 9.23 5.12 12.25
CA SER A 488 10.04 6.18 12.82
C SER A 488 11.32 6.37 11.99
N ASP A 489 11.75 7.63 11.89
CA ASP A 489 13.03 8.02 11.30
C ASP A 489 14.21 7.52 12.13
N ILE A 490 13.98 7.15 13.39
CA ILE A 490 15.00 6.57 14.26
C ILE A 490 15.55 5.30 13.60
N LEU A 491 16.86 5.29 13.42
CA LEU A 491 17.57 4.12 12.92
C LEU A 491 17.82 3.19 14.11
N PRO A 492 17.33 1.94 14.07
CA PRO A 492 17.68 0.98 15.09
C PRO A 492 19.20 0.76 15.08
N ALA A 493 19.77 0.56 16.28
CA ALA A 493 21.16 0.16 16.40
C ALA A 493 21.40 -1.09 15.55
N ALA A 494 22.48 -1.10 14.78
CA ALA A 494 22.84 -2.28 14.01
C ALA A 494 22.95 -3.47 14.98
N PRO A 495 22.39 -4.65 14.62
CA PRO A 495 22.64 -5.83 15.42
C PRO A 495 24.15 -6.01 15.57
N HIS A 496 24.59 -6.34 16.79
CA HIS A 496 25.95 -6.80 16.98
C HIS A 496 26.08 -8.11 16.18
N PHE A 497 27.01 -8.13 15.23
CA PHE A 497 27.29 -9.34 14.50
C PHE A 497 28.17 -10.21 15.40
N ASP A 498 27.73 -11.42 15.74
CA ASP A 498 28.54 -12.35 16.55
C ASP A 498 29.69 -12.99 15.74
N GLN A 499 30.02 -12.38 14.60
CA GLN A 499 30.94 -12.92 13.61
C GLN A 499 32.08 -11.98 13.30
N ASP A 500 33.18 -12.59 12.88
CA ASP A 500 34.38 -11.94 12.37
C ASP A 500 34.03 -10.92 11.26
N GLU A 501 34.56 -9.70 11.38
CA GLU A 501 34.27 -8.59 10.46
C GLU A 501 34.64 -8.93 9.01
N ASP A 502 35.71 -9.70 8.81
CA ASP A 502 36.14 -10.11 7.48
C ASP A 502 35.19 -11.12 6.84
N MET A 503 34.62 -12.04 7.63
CA MET A 503 33.55 -12.93 7.17
C MET A 503 32.30 -12.12 6.76
N VAL A 504 31.90 -11.13 7.56
CA VAL A 504 30.77 -10.25 7.23
C VAL A 504 31.02 -9.48 5.94
N ARG A 505 32.22 -8.91 5.77
CA ARG A 505 32.65 -8.21 4.55
C ARG A 505 32.59 -9.12 3.34
N LYS A 506 33.08 -10.35 3.48
CA LYS A 506 33.08 -11.37 2.44
C LYS A 506 31.67 -11.77 2.02
N HIS A 507 30.76 -12.01 2.96
CA HIS A 507 29.38 -12.36 2.64
C HIS A 507 28.62 -11.22 1.95
N LYS A 508 28.83 -9.97 2.36
CA LYS A 508 28.29 -8.80 1.65
C LYS A 508 28.79 -8.75 0.22
N GLN A 509 30.08 -8.99 0.00
CA GLN A 509 30.66 -9.03 -1.35
C GLN A 509 30.04 -10.14 -2.20
N ILE A 510 29.84 -11.34 -1.64
CA ILE A 510 29.20 -12.47 -2.34
C ILE A 510 27.76 -12.13 -2.75
N ILE A 511 27.00 -11.42 -1.92
CA ILE A 511 25.64 -10.97 -2.23
C ILE A 511 25.66 -9.98 -3.42
N GLU A 512 26.58 -9.02 -3.42
CA GLU A 512 26.72 -8.06 -4.52
C GLU A 512 27.21 -8.72 -5.83
N ASP A 513 28.14 -9.66 -5.73
CA ASP A 513 28.62 -10.40 -6.90
C ASP A 513 27.52 -11.29 -7.48
N SER A 514 26.72 -11.92 -6.61
CA SER A 514 25.56 -12.71 -7.01
C SER A 514 24.52 -11.87 -7.71
N LYS A 515 24.22 -10.64 -7.23
CA LYS A 515 23.33 -9.69 -7.94
C LYS A 515 23.81 -9.40 -9.35
N ARG A 516 25.12 -9.19 -9.53
CA ARG A 516 25.72 -8.96 -10.85
C ARG A 516 25.60 -10.19 -11.73
N ALA A 517 25.88 -11.38 -11.19
CA ALA A 517 25.76 -12.64 -11.93
C ALA A 517 24.32 -12.96 -12.35
N ILE A 518 23.33 -12.69 -11.48
CA ILE A 518 21.90 -12.89 -11.78
C ILE A 518 21.47 -12.01 -12.95
N LYS A 519 21.95 -10.77 -13.04
CA LYS A 519 21.62 -9.83 -14.11
C LYS A 519 22.51 -9.97 -15.36
N ALA A 520 23.58 -10.76 -15.27
CA ALA A 520 24.56 -10.86 -16.35
C ALA A 520 23.94 -11.44 -17.63
N THR A 521 24.38 -10.88 -18.76
CA THR A 521 23.92 -11.32 -20.09
C THR A 521 24.95 -12.17 -20.84
N SER A 522 26.15 -12.33 -20.30
CA SER A 522 27.21 -13.14 -20.91
C SER A 522 26.83 -14.61 -20.96
N THR A 523 27.14 -15.29 -22.06
CA THR A 523 26.74 -16.68 -22.32
C THR A 523 27.18 -17.62 -21.20
N GLY A 524 28.43 -17.51 -20.75
CA GLY A 524 28.96 -18.36 -19.67
C GLY A 524 28.20 -18.21 -18.36
N LEU A 525 27.94 -16.97 -17.92
CA LEU A 525 27.19 -16.73 -16.69
C LEU A 525 25.70 -17.09 -16.83
N LYS A 526 25.09 -16.86 -17.99
CA LYS A 526 23.71 -17.33 -18.27
C LYS A 526 23.60 -18.84 -18.16
N THR A 527 24.54 -19.58 -18.75
CA THR A 527 24.55 -21.06 -18.69
C THR A 527 24.75 -21.56 -17.27
N LEU A 528 25.71 -20.98 -16.54
CA LEU A 528 25.95 -21.35 -15.14
C LEU A 528 24.73 -21.03 -14.26
N ARG A 529 24.16 -19.83 -14.42
CA ARG A 529 22.94 -19.40 -13.71
C ARG A 529 21.79 -20.37 -13.97
N GLY A 530 21.48 -20.66 -15.23
CA GLY A 530 20.41 -21.59 -15.60
C GLY A 530 20.60 -23.00 -15.05
N ALA A 531 21.86 -23.47 -14.96
CA ALA A 531 22.14 -24.76 -14.35
C ALA A 531 21.95 -24.77 -12.82
N ILE A 532 22.29 -23.68 -12.13
CA ILE A 532 22.07 -23.53 -10.68
C ILE A 532 20.57 -23.44 -10.39
N GLU A 533 19.85 -22.63 -11.16
CA GLU A 533 18.38 -22.51 -11.10
C GLU A 533 17.71 -23.87 -11.37
N GLY A 534 18.15 -24.60 -12.39
CA GLY A 534 17.65 -25.94 -12.72
C GLY A 534 18.05 -27.04 -11.73
N TRP A 535 19.12 -26.85 -10.97
CA TRP A 535 19.51 -27.76 -9.89
C TRP A 535 18.68 -27.55 -8.62
N SER A 536 18.29 -26.30 -8.35
CA SER A 536 17.50 -25.90 -7.17
C SER A 536 16.13 -25.34 -7.57
N LEU A 537 15.35 -26.17 -8.28
CA LEU A 537 14.08 -25.78 -8.89
C LEU A 537 13.08 -25.19 -7.89
N ALA A 538 12.98 -25.76 -6.69
CA ALA A 538 12.00 -25.31 -5.69
C ALA A 538 12.44 -23.97 -5.08
N ASP A 539 13.73 -23.83 -4.75
CA ASP A 539 14.28 -22.57 -4.23
C ASP A 539 14.13 -21.45 -5.27
N PHE A 540 14.43 -21.75 -6.55
CA PHE A 540 14.28 -20.78 -7.64
C PHE A 540 12.83 -20.38 -7.89
N GLU A 541 11.90 -21.35 -7.90
CA GLU A 541 10.48 -21.07 -8.07
C GLU A 541 9.96 -20.12 -6.98
N VAL A 542 10.28 -20.39 -5.71
CA VAL A 542 9.83 -19.54 -4.60
C VAL A 542 10.47 -18.16 -4.67
N TRP A 543 11.74 -18.06 -5.04
CA TRP A 543 12.42 -16.78 -5.24
C TRP A 543 11.76 -15.95 -6.34
N LYS A 544 11.46 -16.54 -7.50
CA LYS A 544 10.72 -15.87 -8.58
C LYS A 544 9.32 -15.46 -8.14
N PHE A 545 8.64 -16.35 -7.40
CA PHE A 545 7.30 -16.11 -6.90
C PHE A 545 7.25 -14.89 -5.98
N VAL A 546 8.14 -14.80 -4.99
CA VAL A 546 8.17 -13.66 -4.08
C VAL A 546 8.55 -12.37 -4.80
N ASP A 547 9.48 -12.42 -5.77
CA ASP A 547 9.86 -11.23 -6.52
C ASP A 547 8.70 -10.68 -7.35
N ALA A 548 8.01 -11.57 -8.08
CA ALA A 548 6.83 -11.21 -8.85
C ALA A 548 5.67 -10.73 -7.96
N PHE A 549 5.49 -11.33 -6.77
CA PHE A 549 4.45 -10.94 -5.83
C PHE A 549 4.64 -9.51 -5.30
N GLU A 550 5.88 -9.17 -4.91
CA GLU A 550 6.24 -7.82 -4.47
C GLU A 550 6.17 -6.80 -5.62
N GLU A 551 6.64 -7.18 -6.82
CA GLU A 551 6.51 -6.35 -8.03
C GLU A 551 5.04 -6.02 -8.33
N ARG A 552 4.15 -7.02 -8.27
CA ARG A 552 2.71 -6.80 -8.48
C ARG A 552 2.12 -5.86 -7.42
N ARG A 553 2.42 -6.08 -6.14
CA ARG A 553 1.89 -5.23 -5.05
C ARG A 553 2.29 -3.77 -5.25
N ARG A 554 3.56 -3.52 -5.60
CA ARG A 554 4.06 -2.19 -5.93
C ARG A 554 3.34 -1.61 -7.15
N SER A 555 3.24 -2.37 -8.23
CA SER A 555 2.61 -1.93 -9.49
C SER A 555 1.14 -1.55 -9.29
N GLU A 556 0.40 -2.30 -8.47
CA GLU A 556 -0.99 -2.00 -8.11
C GLU A 556 -1.10 -0.65 -7.40
N ARG A 557 -0.25 -0.43 -6.39
CA ARG A 557 -0.17 0.81 -5.61
C ARG A 557 0.26 1.99 -6.48
N GLU A 558 1.23 1.82 -7.37
CA GLU A 558 1.66 2.85 -8.35
C GLU A 558 0.56 3.22 -9.32
N ALA A 559 -0.15 2.22 -9.85
CA ALA A 559 -1.26 2.44 -10.76
C ALA A 559 -2.37 3.25 -10.08
N TRP A 560 -2.69 2.95 -8.82
CA TRP A 560 -3.63 3.73 -8.02
C TRP A 560 -3.11 5.14 -7.74
N VAL A 561 -1.86 5.31 -7.27
CA VAL A 561 -1.26 6.65 -7.03
C VAL A 561 -1.31 7.49 -8.31
N LYS A 562 -1.00 6.91 -9.47
CA LYS A 562 -1.04 7.61 -10.76
C LYS A 562 -2.46 8.08 -11.12
N ARG A 563 -3.49 7.27 -10.83
CA ARG A 563 -4.89 7.70 -10.99
C ARG A 563 -5.21 8.84 -10.04
N GLU A 564 -4.79 8.74 -8.79
CA GLU A 564 -5.14 9.70 -7.75
C GLU A 564 -4.35 11.01 -7.80
N LYS A 565 -3.17 11.03 -8.43
CA LYS A 565 -2.24 12.17 -8.48
C LYS A 565 -2.88 13.46 -8.98
N GLY A 566 -3.81 13.37 -9.93
CA GLY A 566 -4.53 14.51 -10.49
C GLY A 566 -5.54 15.16 -9.54
N PHE A 567 -5.88 14.50 -8.43
CA PHE A 567 -6.88 14.95 -7.45
C PHE A 567 -6.23 15.56 -6.20
N GLY A 568 -4.89 15.52 -6.12
CA GLY A 568 -4.04 16.50 -5.40
C GLY A 568 -4.13 16.56 -3.87
N LYS A 569 -4.85 15.63 -3.23
CA LYS A 569 -5.08 15.64 -1.77
C LYS A 569 -4.74 14.31 -1.12
N GLY A 570 -4.04 14.37 0.01
CA GLY A 570 -3.59 13.20 0.77
C GLY A 570 -2.57 12.32 0.02
N LEU A 571 -1.75 12.88 -0.87
CA LEU A 571 -0.71 12.12 -1.58
C LEU A 571 0.68 12.55 -1.11
N GLU A 572 1.62 11.61 -1.14
CA GLU A 572 3.04 11.90 -0.93
C GLU A 572 3.50 12.93 -1.96
N ARG A 573 4.19 13.97 -1.47
CA ARG A 573 4.74 15.05 -2.32
C ARG A 573 6.13 14.71 -2.80
#